data_AF-A0AAD7CI00-F1
#
_entry.id   AF-A0AAD7CI00-F1
#
_cell.length_a   1.000
_cell.length_b   1.000
_cell.length_c   1.000
_cell.angle_alpha   90.00
_cell.angle_beta   90.00
_cell.angle_gamma   90.00
#
_symmetry.space_group_name_H-M   'P 1'
#
loop_
_entity.id
_entity.type
_entity.pdbx_description
1 polymer ?
#
loop_
_entity_poly.entity_id
_entity_poly.type
_entity_poly.pdbx_seq_one_letter_code
_entity_poly.pdbx_strand_id
1 'polypeptide(L)'
;MSRLVPARLYAEASNAPPPCEFDSDDDLFTLGRDHLEWRLRLGEIFTQTCRSGGRATVVAKATVLASPGETHNGADVVVKWLWAPRTRKAEADFVRRARTLAEKENTNMLDRLPNFLHVEEEVEIDEDVVLRVIVQELLTPLDNPTLTADELAKAFKDVFECYRWLVEAARILHRDISVKNLMYRRKDDQIYGVLNDFDLAHFMDDESGPVPAGQRVGTVPYMARDLLLSNPYPHLPRHDLESLVYVLIFLVCDRDDPGELVPLRQWKDLDMRKERLYKYGLLFSGYPGLRPGFNRFDLWIYQLTRIFRAARGVRVPEQEPEPVDQETLGGRVTFDTFALALSDEPTFF
;
A
#
# COMPACT_ATOMS: atom_id res chain seq x y z
N MET A 1 22.36 10.15 -23.09
CA MET A 1 21.80 10.00 -21.73
C MET A 1 20.28 9.99 -21.83
N SER A 2 19.59 9.01 -21.23
CA SER A 2 18.17 9.23 -20.98
C SER A 2 18.09 10.38 -19.97
N ARG A 3 17.26 11.39 -20.21
CA ARG A 3 17.12 12.52 -19.28
C ARG A 3 16.48 12.10 -17.95
N LEU A 4 15.93 10.89 -17.93
CA LEU A 4 14.86 10.45 -17.04
C LEU A 4 15.32 9.75 -15.78
N VAL A 5 16.55 9.21 -15.77
CA VAL A 5 17.09 8.47 -14.63
C VAL A 5 18.49 9.00 -14.32
N PRO A 6 18.76 9.42 -13.07
CA PRO A 6 20.09 9.79 -12.61
C PRO A 6 21.16 8.74 -12.94
N ALA A 7 22.37 9.20 -13.28
CA ALA A 7 23.50 8.31 -13.61
C ALA A 7 23.83 7.34 -12.46
N ARG A 8 23.74 7.83 -11.21
CA ARG A 8 23.92 7.05 -9.99
C ARG A 8 22.96 5.85 -9.89
N LEU A 9 21.70 6.00 -10.31
CA LEU A 9 20.70 4.92 -10.26
C LEU A 9 20.86 3.91 -11.40
N TYR A 10 21.42 4.34 -12.55
CA TYR A 10 21.68 3.46 -13.68
C TYR A 10 22.72 2.39 -13.37
N ALA A 11 23.83 2.76 -12.71
CA ALA A 11 24.91 1.84 -12.37
C ALA A 11 24.46 0.69 -11.44
N GLU A 12 23.44 0.94 -10.61
CA GLU A 12 22.94 -0.02 -9.62
C GLU A 12 21.79 -0.90 -10.16
N ALA A 13 21.09 -0.45 -11.20
CA ALA A 13 19.90 -1.11 -11.73
C ALA A 13 20.16 -2.11 -12.88
N SER A 14 21.33 -2.08 -13.54
CA SER A 14 21.61 -2.88 -14.74
C SER A 14 22.87 -3.75 -14.67
N ASN A 15 22.75 -5.03 -15.06
CA ASN A 15 23.88 -5.90 -15.45
C ASN A 15 24.49 -5.53 -16.84
N ALA A 16 24.27 -4.31 -17.34
CA ALA A 16 24.79 -3.85 -18.63
C ALA A 16 25.98 -2.88 -18.41
N PRO A 17 27.06 -2.96 -19.21
CA PRO A 17 28.19 -2.05 -19.07
C PRO A 17 27.79 -0.62 -19.51
N PRO A 18 28.29 0.42 -18.85
CA PRO A 18 27.96 1.80 -19.21
C PRO A 18 28.59 2.18 -20.56
N PRO A 19 27.90 2.92 -21.45
CA PRO A 19 28.59 3.76 -22.43
C PRO A 19 29.15 5.01 -21.73
N CYS A 20 30.31 5.41 -22.21
CA CYS A 20 31.35 6.19 -21.54
C CYS A 20 31.02 7.65 -21.14
N GLU A 21 31.78 8.08 -20.12
CA GLU A 21 32.07 9.45 -19.62
C GLU A 21 30.95 10.22 -18.91
N PHE A 22 31.17 10.52 -17.62
CA PHE A 22 30.25 11.29 -16.77
C PHE A 22 30.99 12.36 -15.95
N ASP A 23 30.36 13.53 -15.91
CA ASP A 23 30.82 14.78 -15.30
C ASP A 23 30.22 14.94 -13.88
N SER A 24 30.94 15.66 -13.03
CA SER A 24 30.93 15.64 -11.56
C SER A 24 29.67 16.16 -10.79
N ASP A 25 28.47 16.14 -11.37
CA ASP A 25 27.20 16.64 -10.79
C ASP A 25 26.05 15.58 -10.81
N ASP A 26 26.38 14.35 -10.40
CA ASP A 26 25.66 13.07 -10.66
C ASP A 26 24.21 12.91 -10.14
N ASP A 27 23.66 13.87 -9.38
CA ASP A 27 22.33 13.77 -8.76
C ASP A 27 21.25 14.62 -9.47
N LEU A 28 21.60 15.34 -10.55
CA LEU A 28 20.64 16.15 -11.32
C LEU A 28 20.01 15.36 -12.47
N PHE A 29 18.69 15.49 -12.63
CA PHE A 29 17.96 14.86 -13.75
C PHE A 29 16.75 15.70 -14.17
N THR A 30 16.21 15.41 -15.36
CA THR A 30 15.11 16.18 -15.95
C THR A 30 14.02 15.26 -16.49
N LEU A 31 12.78 15.50 -16.09
CA LEU A 31 11.60 14.77 -16.58
C LEU A 31 10.74 15.66 -17.47
N GLY A 32 9.98 15.06 -18.38
CA GLY A 32 9.12 15.79 -19.32
C GLY A 32 9.85 16.30 -20.57
N ARG A 33 9.09 17.02 -21.42
CA ARG A 33 9.57 17.58 -22.69
C ARG A 33 9.20 19.07 -22.79
N ASP A 34 10.07 19.83 -23.46
CA ASP A 34 9.87 21.24 -23.81
C ASP A 34 9.56 22.14 -22.60
N HIS A 35 8.45 22.87 -22.62
CA HIS A 35 8.04 23.83 -21.59
C HIS A 35 7.41 23.18 -20.35
N LEU A 36 7.36 21.85 -20.30
CA LEU A 36 6.84 21.05 -19.20
C LEU A 36 7.95 20.30 -18.44
N GLU A 37 9.19 20.75 -18.56
CA GLU A 37 10.35 20.12 -17.92
C GLU A 37 10.36 20.31 -16.39
N TRP A 38 10.55 19.21 -15.67
CA TRP A 38 10.87 19.18 -14.25
C TRP A 38 12.37 19.01 -14.09
N ARG A 39 13.04 19.91 -13.36
CA ARG A 39 14.44 19.73 -12.96
C ARG A 39 14.51 19.35 -11.50
N LEU A 40 15.11 18.20 -11.22
CA LEU A 40 15.10 17.59 -9.91
C LEU A 40 16.54 17.29 -9.47
N ARG A 41 16.80 17.45 -8.17
CA ARG A 41 18.01 16.97 -7.52
C ARG A 41 17.66 15.77 -6.66
N LEU A 42 18.27 14.63 -6.95
CA LEU A 42 18.11 13.40 -6.19
C LEU A 42 18.63 13.59 -4.76
N GLY A 43 17.89 13.04 -3.80
CA GLY A 43 18.27 12.99 -2.40
C GLY A 43 18.38 11.56 -1.91
N GLU A 44 17.80 11.29 -0.74
CA GLU A 44 17.78 9.96 -0.11
C GLU A 44 17.01 8.93 -0.94
N ILE A 45 17.57 7.73 -1.09
CA ILE A 45 16.87 6.59 -1.69
C ILE A 45 16.13 5.84 -0.57
N PHE A 46 14.80 5.82 -0.64
CA PHE A 46 13.95 5.13 0.33
C PHE A 46 13.85 3.63 0.05
N THR A 47 13.83 3.23 -1.22
CA THR A 47 13.67 1.84 -1.61
C THR A 47 14.37 1.58 -2.93
N GLN A 48 15.07 0.46 -2.99
CA GLN A 48 15.68 -0.04 -4.21
C GLN A 48 15.51 -1.56 -4.26
N THR A 49 14.94 -2.04 -5.35
CA THR A 49 14.75 -3.46 -5.58
C THR A 49 15.39 -3.87 -6.90
N CYS A 50 16.24 -4.87 -6.84
CA CYS A 50 16.85 -5.47 -8.01
C CYS A 50 15.84 -6.34 -8.77
N ARG A 51 16.12 -6.61 -10.04
CA ARG A 51 15.21 -7.27 -10.99
C ARG A 51 14.90 -8.72 -10.60
N SER A 52 13.95 -8.92 -9.68
CA SER A 52 13.38 -10.23 -9.34
C SER A 52 12.05 -10.38 -10.09
N GLY A 53 11.94 -11.40 -10.94
CA GLY A 53 10.75 -11.62 -11.77
C GLY A 53 10.49 -10.55 -12.84
N GLY A 54 11.54 -9.93 -13.37
CA GLY A 54 11.44 -8.95 -14.46
C GLY A 54 11.08 -7.51 -14.04
N ARG A 55 10.80 -7.27 -12.76
CA ARG A 55 10.46 -5.95 -12.19
C ARG A 55 11.60 -5.38 -11.36
N ALA A 56 11.89 -4.09 -11.53
CA ALA A 56 12.76 -3.32 -10.64
C ALA A 56 12.08 -2.01 -10.25
N THR A 57 12.31 -1.54 -9.03
CA THR A 57 11.73 -0.29 -8.52
C THR A 57 12.76 0.48 -7.72
N VAL A 58 12.88 1.77 -8.00
CA VAL A 58 13.60 2.73 -7.17
C VAL A 58 12.61 3.80 -6.72
N VAL A 59 12.64 4.12 -5.42
CA VAL A 59 11.86 5.21 -4.82
C VAL A 59 12.84 6.07 -4.05
N ALA A 60 12.87 7.37 -4.37
CA ALA A 60 13.78 8.31 -3.73
C ALA A 60 13.10 9.64 -3.45
N LYS A 61 13.61 10.35 -2.45
CA LYS A 61 13.37 11.77 -2.27
C LYS A 61 14.08 12.55 -3.36
N ALA A 62 13.48 13.63 -3.83
CA ALA A 62 14.15 14.64 -4.64
C ALA A 62 13.69 16.04 -4.26
N THR A 63 14.52 17.04 -4.51
CA THR A 63 14.16 18.45 -4.37
C THR A 63 13.91 19.04 -5.76
N VAL A 64 12.81 19.75 -5.91
CA VAL A 64 12.42 20.40 -7.16
C VAL A 64 13.22 21.68 -7.36
N LEU A 65 14.07 21.70 -8.38
CA LEU A 65 14.84 22.89 -8.78
C LEU A 65 14.05 23.77 -9.74
N ALA A 66 13.29 23.15 -10.64
CA ALA A 66 12.35 23.83 -11.52
C ALA A 66 11.16 22.91 -11.81
N SER A 67 9.97 23.49 -11.92
CA SER A 67 8.72 22.81 -12.25
C SER A 67 7.92 23.64 -13.26
N PRO A 68 7.04 23.00 -14.06
CA PRO A 68 6.15 23.71 -14.96
C PRO A 68 5.30 24.75 -14.20
N GLY A 69 5.32 25.99 -14.69
CA GLY A 69 4.63 27.12 -14.06
C GLY A 69 5.16 27.53 -12.69
N GLU A 70 6.36 27.08 -12.29
CA GLU A 70 7.04 27.42 -11.02
C GLU A 70 6.26 27.08 -9.74
N THR A 71 5.30 26.17 -9.84
CA THR A 71 4.34 25.86 -8.77
C THR A 71 4.92 25.08 -7.59
N HIS A 72 6.02 24.34 -7.80
CA HIS A 72 6.60 23.43 -6.81
C HIS A 72 8.09 23.67 -6.58
N ASN A 73 8.64 24.80 -7.03
CA ASN A 73 10.07 25.10 -6.90
C ASN A 73 10.49 25.13 -5.42
N GLY A 74 11.57 24.43 -5.09
CA GLY A 74 12.08 24.28 -3.72
C GLY A 74 11.35 23.22 -2.88
N ALA A 75 10.27 22.62 -3.38
CA ALA A 75 9.56 21.57 -2.66
C ALA A 75 10.34 20.24 -2.69
N ASP A 76 10.16 19.45 -1.63
CA ASP A 76 10.59 18.06 -1.61
C ASP A 76 9.47 17.16 -2.15
N VAL A 77 9.86 16.22 -3.00
CA VAL A 77 8.96 15.26 -3.69
C VAL A 77 9.52 13.85 -3.57
N VAL A 78 8.67 12.87 -3.88
CA VAL A 78 9.07 11.48 -4.09
C VAL A 78 9.12 11.22 -5.59
N VAL A 79 10.19 10.59 -6.06
CA VAL A 79 10.30 10.11 -7.43
C VAL A 79 10.40 8.59 -7.41
N LYS A 80 9.52 7.96 -8.20
CA LYS A 80 9.43 6.51 -8.32
C LYS A 80 9.72 6.12 -9.76
N TRP A 81 10.76 5.31 -9.93
CA TRP A 81 11.10 4.65 -11.20
C TRP A 81 10.70 3.20 -11.11
N LEU A 82 9.87 2.76 -12.06
CA LEU A 82 9.40 1.39 -12.16
C LEU A 82 9.74 0.83 -13.53
N TRP A 83 10.58 -0.20 -13.55
CA TRP A 83 10.77 -1.07 -14.70
C TRP A 83 9.87 -2.28 -14.51
N ALA A 84 8.87 -2.45 -15.38
CA ALA A 84 7.90 -3.51 -15.26
C ALA A 84 7.48 -4.07 -16.63
N PRO A 85 6.95 -5.30 -16.68
CA PRO A 85 6.33 -5.84 -17.88
C PRO A 85 5.24 -4.91 -18.41
N ARG A 86 5.20 -4.68 -19.73
CA ARG A 86 4.19 -3.83 -20.40
C ARG A 86 2.75 -4.28 -20.11
N THR A 87 2.55 -5.58 -19.93
CA THR A 87 1.25 -6.19 -19.60
C THR A 87 0.68 -5.76 -18.26
N ARG A 88 1.50 -5.18 -17.37
CA ARG A 88 1.05 -4.70 -16.06
C ARG A 88 0.42 -3.32 -16.19
N LYS A 89 -0.78 -3.13 -15.65
CA LYS A 89 -1.45 -1.82 -15.57
C LYS A 89 -0.59 -0.80 -14.80
N ALA A 90 -0.65 0.48 -15.17
CA ALA A 90 0.13 1.53 -14.53
C ALA A 90 -0.52 1.98 -13.23
N GLU A 91 0.29 2.24 -12.20
CA GLU A 91 -0.18 2.82 -10.93
C GLU A 91 -0.96 4.13 -11.17
N ALA A 92 -0.46 4.95 -12.10
CA ALA A 92 -1.08 6.20 -12.51
C ALA A 92 -2.51 6.04 -13.01
N ASP A 93 -2.87 4.92 -13.64
CA ASP A 93 -4.24 4.70 -14.11
C ASP A 93 -5.23 4.53 -12.95
N PHE A 94 -4.84 3.78 -11.92
CA PHE A 94 -5.66 3.57 -10.72
C PHE A 94 -5.88 4.89 -9.98
N VAL A 95 -4.80 5.64 -9.75
CA VAL A 95 -4.86 6.92 -9.05
C VAL A 95 -5.63 7.95 -9.87
N ARG A 96 -5.43 8.02 -11.20
CA ARG A 96 -6.18 8.92 -12.09
C ARG A 96 -7.67 8.63 -12.06
N ARG A 97 -8.09 7.36 -12.16
CA ARG A 97 -9.50 6.95 -12.06
C ARG A 97 -10.09 7.35 -10.71
N ALA A 98 -9.41 7.02 -9.62
CA ALA A 98 -9.85 7.35 -8.27
C ALA A 98 -9.98 8.87 -8.07
N ARG A 99 -8.97 9.67 -8.43
CA ARG A 99 -9.03 11.13 -8.27
C ARG A 99 -10.11 11.77 -9.13
N THR A 100 -10.27 11.33 -10.39
CA THR A 100 -11.31 11.85 -11.30
C THR A 100 -12.72 11.56 -10.76
N LEU A 101 -12.94 10.38 -10.18
CA LEU A 101 -14.23 10.03 -9.57
C LEU A 101 -14.47 10.84 -8.28
N ALA A 102 -13.43 11.01 -7.46
CA ALA A 102 -13.49 11.81 -6.24
C ALA A 102 -13.83 13.28 -6.54
N GLU A 103 -13.24 13.89 -7.57
CA GLU A 103 -13.57 15.26 -8.00
C GLU A 103 -15.04 15.44 -8.36
N LYS A 104 -15.67 14.40 -8.92
CA LYS A 104 -17.06 14.43 -9.35
C LYS A 104 -18.05 14.15 -8.23
N GLU A 105 -17.72 13.19 -7.35
CA GLU A 105 -18.70 12.59 -6.44
C GLU A 105 -18.37 12.76 -4.96
N ASN A 106 -17.08 12.88 -4.61
CA ASN A 106 -16.64 12.90 -3.22
C ASN A 106 -15.26 13.55 -3.05
N THR A 107 -15.23 14.88 -3.02
CA THR A 107 -13.97 15.64 -2.95
C THR A 107 -13.18 15.37 -1.67
N ASN A 108 -13.81 14.88 -0.60
CA ASN A 108 -13.14 14.48 0.63
C ASN A 108 -12.14 13.34 0.43
N MET A 109 -12.26 12.54 -0.64
CA MET A 109 -11.30 11.47 -0.93
C MET A 109 -9.99 12.00 -1.51
N LEU A 110 -9.94 13.22 -2.05
CA LEU A 110 -8.75 13.75 -2.70
C LEU A 110 -7.55 13.90 -1.75
N ASP A 111 -7.81 14.22 -0.49
CA ASP A 111 -6.80 14.31 0.57
C ASP A 111 -6.44 12.94 1.17
N ARG A 112 -7.17 11.88 0.81
CA ARG A 112 -6.94 10.48 1.23
C ARG A 112 -6.30 9.60 0.14
N LEU A 113 -6.15 10.16 -1.06
CA LEU A 113 -5.47 9.55 -2.21
C LEU A 113 -4.10 10.22 -2.42
N PRO A 114 -3.11 9.55 -3.02
CA PRO A 114 -1.83 10.18 -3.35
C PRO A 114 -2.03 11.24 -4.44
N ASN A 115 -1.18 12.27 -4.44
CA ASN A 115 -1.14 13.30 -5.47
C ASN A 115 0.10 13.12 -6.36
N PHE A 116 -0.13 12.74 -7.61
CA PHE A 116 0.91 12.64 -8.63
C PHE A 116 1.04 13.98 -9.33
N LEU A 117 2.20 14.61 -9.18
CA LEU A 117 2.53 15.91 -9.74
C LEU A 117 2.96 15.81 -11.21
N HIS A 118 3.62 14.69 -11.54
CA HIS A 118 4.03 14.37 -12.90
C HIS A 118 4.03 12.85 -13.08
N VAL A 119 3.62 12.41 -14.26
CA VAL A 119 3.71 11.01 -14.68
C VAL A 119 4.31 11.01 -16.08
N GLU A 120 5.42 10.31 -16.24
CA GLU A 120 6.01 10.01 -17.53
C GLU A 120 5.81 8.52 -17.82
N GLU A 121 4.91 8.24 -18.76
CA GLU A 121 4.49 6.89 -19.11
C GLU A 121 5.35 6.30 -20.24
N GLU A 122 5.68 5.02 -20.09
CA GLU A 122 6.08 4.10 -21.16
C GLU A 122 7.28 4.52 -22.02
N VAL A 123 8.42 4.75 -21.37
CA VAL A 123 9.69 4.75 -22.10
C VAL A 123 10.03 3.28 -22.37
N GLU A 124 9.83 2.87 -23.62
CA GLU A 124 10.17 1.53 -24.09
C GLU A 124 11.68 1.31 -23.97
N ILE A 125 12.06 0.32 -23.17
CA ILE A 125 13.45 -0.11 -23.01
C ILE A 125 13.71 -1.34 -23.88
N ASP A 126 12.72 -2.24 -23.95
CA ASP A 126 12.69 -3.50 -24.70
C ASP A 126 11.22 -3.87 -24.99
N GLU A 127 10.95 -4.82 -25.88
CA GLU A 127 9.60 -5.17 -26.37
C GLU A 127 8.61 -5.44 -25.23
N ASP A 128 9.08 -6.12 -24.17
CA ASP A 128 8.26 -6.55 -23.04
C ASP A 128 8.34 -5.65 -21.80
N VAL A 129 9.27 -4.69 -21.72
CA VAL A 129 9.55 -3.92 -20.49
C VAL A 129 9.49 -2.43 -20.74
N VAL A 130 8.69 -1.76 -19.90
CA VAL A 130 8.53 -0.29 -19.89
C VAL A 130 9.14 0.30 -18.63
N LEU A 131 9.74 1.48 -18.77
CA LEU A 131 10.03 2.37 -17.65
C LEU A 131 8.88 3.35 -17.45
N ARG A 132 8.39 3.43 -16.21
CA ARG A 132 7.41 4.42 -15.74
C ARG A 132 8.04 5.28 -14.66
N VAL A 133 7.90 6.59 -14.77
CA VAL A 133 8.42 7.54 -13.79
C VAL A 133 7.28 8.37 -13.22
N ILE A 134 7.15 8.40 -11.90
CA ILE A 134 6.13 9.18 -11.18
C ILE A 134 6.86 10.17 -10.27
N VAL A 135 6.50 11.45 -10.36
CA VAL A 135 6.79 12.46 -9.35
C VAL A 135 5.54 12.63 -8.51
N GLN A 136 5.66 12.37 -7.22
CA GLN A 136 4.60 12.40 -6.24
C GLN A 136 4.96 13.40 -5.13
N GLU A 137 3.96 13.97 -4.48
CA GLU A 137 4.17 14.68 -3.22
C GLU A 137 4.92 13.83 -2.17
N LEU A 138 5.63 14.50 -1.25
CA LEU A 138 6.24 13.81 -0.12
C LEU A 138 5.19 13.50 0.96
N LEU A 139 4.97 12.20 1.22
CA LEU A 139 4.12 11.70 2.29
C LEU A 139 4.96 11.12 3.43
N THR A 140 4.39 11.04 4.63
CA THR A 140 5.05 10.46 5.81
C THR A 140 4.38 9.14 6.24
N PRO A 141 5.12 8.07 6.60
CA PRO A 141 4.51 6.80 7.02
C PRO A 141 3.67 6.90 8.29
N LEU A 142 2.60 6.10 8.41
CA LEU A 142 1.84 5.97 9.66
C LEU A 142 2.65 5.34 10.80
N ASP A 143 3.77 4.69 10.49
CA ASP A 143 4.73 4.20 11.49
C ASP A 143 5.71 5.28 11.99
N ASN A 144 5.47 6.56 11.67
CA ASN A 144 6.33 7.63 12.17
C ASN A 144 6.22 7.72 13.71
N PRO A 145 7.35 7.69 14.46
CA PRO A 145 7.33 7.72 15.92
C PRO A 145 6.80 9.02 16.53
N THR A 146 6.63 10.08 15.73
CA THR A 146 6.07 11.37 16.18
C THR A 146 4.54 11.42 16.17
N LEU A 147 3.87 10.42 15.58
CA LEU A 147 2.41 10.34 15.57
C LEU A 147 1.86 10.05 16.97
N THR A 148 0.91 10.89 17.40
CA THR A 148 0.11 10.59 18.59
C THR A 148 -0.90 9.47 18.32
N ALA A 149 -1.41 8.85 19.38
CA ALA A 149 -2.43 7.81 19.26
C ALA A 149 -3.72 8.32 18.56
N ASP A 150 -4.12 9.56 18.81
CA ASP A 150 -5.32 10.16 18.22
C ASP A 150 -5.14 10.48 16.74
N GLU A 151 -3.96 10.98 16.37
CA GLU A 151 -3.62 11.21 14.96
C GLU A 151 -3.53 9.90 14.19
N LEU A 152 -2.91 8.87 14.76
CA LEU A 152 -2.89 7.54 14.16
C LEU A 152 -4.31 6.99 14.00
N ALA A 153 -5.15 7.12 15.02
CA ALA A 153 -6.54 6.65 14.97
C ALA A 153 -7.33 7.34 13.84
N LYS A 154 -7.19 8.66 13.71
CA LYS A 154 -7.82 9.43 12.64
C LYS A 154 -7.29 9.03 11.26
N ALA A 155 -5.97 8.96 11.10
CA ALA A 155 -5.36 8.64 9.82
C ALA A 155 -5.64 7.19 9.39
N PHE A 156 -5.67 6.23 10.32
CA PHE A 156 -6.05 4.85 10.02
C PHE A 156 -7.51 4.76 9.56
N LYS A 157 -8.43 5.51 10.18
CA LYS A 157 -9.82 5.63 9.72
C LYS A 157 -9.91 6.23 8.32
N ASP A 158 -9.17 7.29 8.03
CA ASP A 158 -9.12 7.86 6.67
C ASP A 158 -8.66 6.85 5.62
N VAL A 159 -7.62 6.05 5.93
CA VAL A 159 -7.15 4.98 5.03
C VAL A 159 -8.26 3.95 4.80
N PHE A 160 -8.91 3.50 5.87
CA PHE A 160 -10.00 2.53 5.77
C PHE A 160 -11.16 3.07 4.92
N GLU A 161 -11.60 4.31 5.15
CA GLU A 161 -12.65 4.95 4.37
C GLU A 161 -12.25 5.14 2.90
N CYS A 162 -10.99 5.50 2.64
CA CYS A 162 -10.46 5.56 1.28
C CYS A 162 -10.51 4.19 0.61
N TYR A 163 -10.07 3.13 1.30
CA TYR A 163 -10.10 1.77 0.78
C TYR A 163 -11.53 1.28 0.50
N ARG A 164 -12.46 1.51 1.43
CA ARG A 164 -13.89 1.22 1.24
C ARG A 164 -14.42 1.89 -0.01
N TRP A 165 -14.19 3.20 -0.15
CA TRP A 165 -14.66 3.97 -1.29
C TRP A 165 -14.02 3.51 -2.61
N LEU A 166 -12.74 3.14 -2.60
CA LEU A 166 -12.05 2.57 -3.76
C LEU A 166 -12.73 1.29 -4.25
N VAL A 167 -13.12 0.39 -3.35
CA VAL A 167 -13.78 -0.88 -3.71
C VAL A 167 -15.22 -0.67 -4.15
N GLU A 168 -16.01 0.08 -3.36
CA GLU A 168 -17.45 0.25 -3.56
C GLU A 168 -17.76 1.17 -4.75
N ALA A 169 -17.06 2.30 -4.89
CA ALA A 169 -17.32 3.30 -5.91
C ALA A 169 -16.33 3.21 -7.08
N ALA A 170 -15.01 3.23 -6.79
CA ALA A 170 -14.01 3.28 -7.86
C ALA A 170 -13.76 1.91 -8.53
N ARG A 171 -14.29 0.81 -7.96
CA ARG A 171 -14.07 -0.58 -8.41
C ARG A 171 -12.57 -0.95 -8.46
N ILE A 172 -11.80 -0.50 -7.47
CA ILE A 172 -10.36 -0.74 -7.36
C ILE A 172 -10.07 -1.59 -6.12
N LEU A 173 -9.44 -2.74 -6.33
CA LEU A 173 -8.88 -3.58 -5.27
C LEU A 173 -7.38 -3.29 -5.12
N HIS A 174 -6.91 -3.02 -3.90
CA HIS A 174 -5.52 -2.56 -3.68
C HIS A 174 -4.50 -3.70 -3.68
N ARG A 175 -4.79 -4.81 -3.00
CA ARG A 175 -3.96 -6.04 -2.95
C ARG A 175 -2.55 -5.92 -2.33
N ASP A 176 -2.18 -4.79 -1.76
CA ASP A 176 -0.88 -4.59 -1.08
C ASP A 176 -1.00 -3.66 0.14
N ILE A 177 -2.05 -3.86 0.94
CA ILE A 177 -2.18 -3.18 2.22
C ILE A 177 -1.00 -3.61 3.12
N SER A 178 -0.17 -2.64 3.49
CA SER A 178 1.03 -2.86 4.29
C SER A 178 1.44 -1.57 5.00
N VAL A 179 2.23 -1.68 6.06
CA VAL A 179 2.70 -0.52 6.84
C VAL A 179 3.41 0.53 5.99
N LYS A 180 4.18 0.11 4.97
CA LYS A 180 4.89 1.03 4.04
C LYS A 180 3.95 1.83 3.13
N ASN A 181 2.72 1.36 2.94
CA ASN A 181 1.75 1.91 2.00
C ASN A 181 0.67 2.74 2.70
N LEU A 182 0.62 2.67 4.04
CA LEU A 182 -0.21 3.55 4.86
C LEU A 182 0.60 4.78 5.26
N MET A 183 0.24 5.91 4.68
CA MET A 183 0.93 7.18 4.84
C MET A 183 -0.01 8.24 5.44
N TYR A 184 0.52 9.42 5.73
CA TYR A 184 -0.25 10.61 6.04
C TYR A 184 0.36 11.86 5.42
N ARG A 185 -0.49 12.88 5.31
CA ARG A 185 -0.13 14.28 5.01
C ARG A 185 -0.65 15.19 6.12
N ARG A 186 -0.12 16.40 6.20
CA ARG A 186 -0.70 17.50 6.99
C ARG A 186 -1.11 18.63 6.07
N LYS A 187 -2.34 19.12 6.24
CA LYS A 187 -2.92 20.21 5.46
C LYS A 187 -3.92 20.94 6.34
N ASP A 188 -3.81 22.27 6.39
CA ASP A 188 -4.70 23.13 7.17
C ASP A 188 -4.82 22.71 8.65
N ASP A 189 -3.68 22.43 9.29
CA ASP A 189 -3.54 21.90 10.67
C ASP A 189 -4.25 20.55 10.93
N GLN A 190 -4.69 19.86 9.87
CA GLN A 190 -5.29 18.54 9.96
C GLN A 190 -4.37 17.47 9.38
N ILE A 191 -4.34 16.31 10.04
CA ILE A 191 -3.74 15.10 9.48
C ILE A 191 -4.72 14.43 8.55
N TYR A 192 -4.28 13.90 7.41
CA TYR A 192 -5.08 13.00 6.57
C TYR A 192 -4.33 11.70 6.34
N GLY A 193 -4.97 10.57 6.62
CA GLY A 193 -4.45 9.27 6.22
C GLY A 193 -4.56 9.07 4.72
N VAL A 194 -3.50 8.54 4.10
CA VAL A 194 -3.37 8.36 2.66
C VAL A 194 -3.00 6.92 2.37
N LEU A 195 -3.80 6.26 1.52
CA LEU A 195 -3.47 4.94 1.01
C LEU A 195 -2.61 5.08 -0.25
N ASN A 196 -1.38 4.61 -0.21
CA ASN A 196 -0.36 4.81 -1.26
C ASN A 196 0.03 3.49 -1.94
N ASP A 197 0.72 3.56 -3.09
CA ASP A 197 1.31 2.43 -3.82
C ASP A 197 0.29 1.47 -4.47
N PHE A 198 -0.28 1.89 -5.60
CA PHE A 198 -1.27 1.11 -6.38
C PHE A 198 -0.63 0.16 -7.41
N ASP A 199 0.68 -0.12 -7.33
CA ASP A 199 1.41 -0.96 -8.30
C ASP A 199 0.84 -2.37 -8.45
N LEU A 200 0.25 -2.90 -7.38
CA LEU A 200 -0.35 -4.23 -7.33
C LEU A 200 -1.88 -4.17 -7.41
N ALA A 201 -2.49 -3.01 -7.62
CA ALA A 201 -3.93 -2.86 -7.68
C ALA A 201 -4.57 -3.61 -8.88
N HIS A 202 -5.89 -3.76 -8.85
CA HIS A 202 -6.67 -4.38 -9.91
C HIS A 202 -8.03 -3.69 -10.05
N PHE A 203 -8.45 -3.47 -11.30
CA PHE A 203 -9.79 -2.98 -11.60
C PHE A 203 -10.75 -4.16 -11.55
N MET A 204 -11.74 -4.08 -10.67
CA MET A 204 -12.70 -5.16 -10.45
C MET A 204 -13.74 -5.28 -11.58
N ASP A 205 -13.71 -4.34 -12.52
CA ASP A 205 -14.51 -4.29 -13.74
C ASP A 205 -13.66 -4.46 -15.01
N ASP A 206 -12.42 -4.97 -14.88
CA ASP A 206 -11.55 -5.27 -16.02
C ASP A 206 -12.11 -6.43 -16.87
N GLU A 207 -12.15 -6.25 -18.20
CA GLU A 207 -12.61 -7.26 -19.15
C GLU A 207 -11.74 -8.52 -19.16
N SER A 208 -10.49 -8.42 -18.68
CA SER A 208 -9.60 -9.58 -18.49
C SER A 208 -10.07 -10.55 -17.40
N GLY A 209 -11.13 -10.20 -16.67
CA GLY A 209 -11.77 -11.03 -15.67
C GLY A 209 -11.24 -10.81 -14.25
N PRO A 210 -11.77 -11.56 -13.27
CA PRO A 210 -11.38 -11.41 -11.87
C PRO A 210 -9.91 -11.75 -11.65
N VAL A 211 -9.35 -11.30 -10.53
CA VAL A 211 -8.00 -11.66 -10.08
C VAL A 211 -7.80 -13.18 -10.19
N PRO A 212 -6.82 -13.66 -10.98
CA PRO A 212 -6.59 -15.10 -11.12
C PRO A 212 -6.28 -15.75 -9.77
N ALA A 213 -6.92 -16.89 -9.50
CA ALA A 213 -6.51 -17.77 -8.40
C ALA A 213 -5.05 -18.21 -8.61
N GLY A 214 -4.32 -18.47 -7.52
CA GLY A 214 -2.89 -18.81 -7.62
C GLY A 214 -1.94 -17.61 -7.68
N GLN A 215 -2.43 -16.41 -8.03
CA GLN A 215 -1.59 -15.22 -8.08
C GLN A 215 -1.36 -14.65 -6.67
N ARG A 216 -0.23 -15.04 -6.04
CA ARG A 216 0.17 -14.47 -4.75
C ARG A 216 0.86 -13.12 -4.95
N VAL A 217 0.16 -12.05 -4.58
CA VAL A 217 0.64 -10.67 -4.59
C VAL A 217 0.50 -10.03 -3.22
N GLY A 218 1.35 -9.05 -2.95
CA GLY A 218 1.34 -8.29 -1.71
C GLY A 218 2.54 -8.57 -0.82
N THR A 219 2.62 -7.80 0.26
CA THR A 219 3.70 -7.88 1.24
C THR A 219 3.40 -9.00 2.24
N VAL A 220 4.13 -10.13 2.14
CA VAL A 220 3.84 -11.40 2.85
C VAL A 220 3.38 -11.21 4.30
N PRO A 221 4.12 -10.49 5.16
CA PRO A 221 3.74 -10.31 6.57
C PRO A 221 2.32 -9.75 6.80
N TYR A 222 1.78 -8.97 5.85
CA TYR A 222 0.45 -8.37 5.95
C TYR A 222 -0.61 -9.10 5.10
N MET A 223 -0.24 -10.02 4.21
CA MET A 223 -1.22 -10.77 3.40
C MET A 223 -2.21 -11.56 4.26
N ALA A 224 -3.48 -11.60 3.85
CA ALA A 224 -4.49 -12.45 4.48
C ALA A 224 -4.09 -13.94 4.53
N ARG A 225 -4.54 -14.67 5.57
CA ARG A 225 -4.15 -16.08 5.77
C ARG A 225 -4.50 -17.00 4.61
N ASP A 226 -5.61 -16.73 3.92
CA ASP A 226 -6.09 -17.55 2.82
C ASP A 226 -5.24 -17.40 1.55
N LEU A 227 -4.50 -16.28 1.42
CA LEU A 227 -3.56 -16.03 0.33
C LEU A 227 -2.19 -16.69 0.55
N LEU A 228 -1.93 -17.16 1.78
CA LEU A 228 -0.72 -17.91 2.14
C LEU A 228 -0.85 -19.43 1.91
N LEU A 229 -2.01 -19.90 1.41
CA LEU A 229 -2.20 -21.31 1.01
C LEU A 229 -1.43 -21.62 -0.26
N SER A 230 -1.05 -22.89 -0.46
CA SER A 230 -0.34 -23.34 -1.67
C SER A 230 -1.11 -23.04 -2.96
N ASN A 231 -2.44 -23.15 -2.92
CA ASN A 231 -3.36 -22.70 -3.95
C ASN A 231 -4.23 -21.57 -3.38
N PRO A 232 -3.80 -20.30 -3.44
CA PRO A 232 -4.52 -19.19 -2.86
C PRO A 232 -5.80 -18.88 -3.64
N TYR A 233 -6.82 -18.42 -2.91
CA TYR A 233 -8.03 -17.86 -3.47
C TYR A 233 -7.73 -16.63 -4.35
N PRO A 234 -8.62 -16.27 -5.29
CA PRO A 234 -8.64 -14.92 -5.84
C PRO A 234 -8.55 -13.88 -4.72
N HIS A 235 -7.83 -12.79 -4.97
CA HIS A 235 -7.76 -11.70 -3.99
C HIS A 235 -9.12 -11.00 -3.94
N LEU A 236 -9.70 -10.87 -2.74
CA LEU A 236 -11.04 -10.32 -2.49
C LEU A 236 -10.93 -9.15 -1.50
N PRO A 237 -11.93 -8.24 -1.43
CA PRO A 237 -11.90 -7.10 -0.51
C PRO A 237 -11.64 -7.48 0.96
N ARG A 238 -12.22 -8.58 1.44
CA ARG A 238 -11.96 -9.08 2.80
C ARG A 238 -10.50 -9.40 3.10
N HIS A 239 -9.68 -9.68 2.09
CA HIS A 239 -8.26 -9.97 2.30
C HIS A 239 -7.47 -8.69 2.62
N ASP A 240 -7.81 -7.58 1.97
CA ASP A 240 -7.23 -6.28 2.30
C ASP A 240 -7.76 -5.79 3.67
N LEU A 241 -9.03 -6.07 4.02
CA LEU A 241 -9.54 -5.85 5.38
C LEU A 241 -8.77 -6.64 6.44
N GLU A 242 -8.49 -7.93 6.20
CA GLU A 242 -7.66 -8.75 7.09
C GLU A 242 -6.24 -8.17 7.20
N SER A 243 -5.69 -7.68 6.09
CA SER A 243 -4.39 -7.01 6.06
C SER A 243 -4.37 -5.72 6.89
N LEU A 244 -5.46 -4.93 6.89
CA LEU A 244 -5.60 -3.75 7.75
C LEU A 244 -5.55 -4.13 9.24
N VAL A 245 -6.11 -5.28 9.65
CA VAL A 245 -6.00 -5.76 11.04
C VAL A 245 -4.53 -6.02 11.41
N TYR A 246 -3.78 -6.69 10.53
CA TYR A 246 -2.36 -6.97 10.75
C TYR A 246 -1.51 -5.71 10.78
N VAL A 247 -1.80 -4.75 9.91
CA VAL A 247 -1.14 -3.43 9.92
C VAL A 247 -1.45 -2.68 11.21
N LEU A 248 -2.71 -2.66 11.67
CA LEU A 248 -3.08 -2.01 12.93
C LEU A 248 -2.32 -2.59 14.11
N ILE A 249 -2.33 -3.92 14.27
CA ILE A 249 -1.58 -4.63 15.32
C ILE A 249 -0.10 -4.23 15.27
N PHE A 250 0.52 -4.25 14.09
CA PHE A 250 1.92 -3.88 13.93
C PHE A 250 2.20 -2.41 14.29
N LEU A 251 1.26 -1.51 14.02
CA LEU A 251 1.39 -0.09 14.32
C LEU A 251 1.24 0.20 15.81
N VAL A 252 0.42 -0.53 16.57
CA VAL A 252 0.07 -0.15 17.96
C VAL A 252 0.60 -1.08 19.04
N CYS A 253 0.98 -2.31 18.71
CA CYS A 253 1.58 -3.25 19.65
C CYS A 253 3.09 -3.05 19.79
N ASP A 254 3.63 -3.45 20.94
CA ASP A 254 5.07 -3.58 21.14
C ASP A 254 5.62 -4.67 20.23
N ARG A 255 6.53 -4.28 19.35
CA ARG A 255 7.08 -5.17 18.34
C ARG A 255 8.12 -6.12 18.89
N ASP A 256 8.62 -5.80 20.07
CA ASP A 256 9.71 -6.45 20.78
C ASP A 256 9.24 -7.06 22.10
N ASP A 257 7.93 -7.23 22.26
CA ASP A 257 7.31 -7.77 23.48
C ASP A 257 8.03 -9.07 23.92
N PRO A 258 8.70 -9.07 25.09
CA PRO A 258 9.45 -10.23 25.56
C PRO A 258 8.54 -11.38 25.99
N GLY A 259 7.23 -11.14 26.13
CA GLY A 259 6.23 -12.18 26.40
C GLY A 259 5.88 -13.02 25.17
N GLU A 260 6.24 -12.56 23.96
CA GLU A 260 5.95 -13.26 22.71
C GLU A 260 7.04 -14.26 22.32
N LEU A 261 6.63 -15.45 21.88
CA LEU A 261 7.55 -16.46 21.36
C LEU A 261 8.26 -16.01 20.08
N VAL A 262 7.57 -15.19 19.27
CA VAL A 262 8.13 -14.56 18.07
C VAL A 262 7.71 -13.08 18.10
N PRO A 263 8.66 -12.15 18.27
CA PRO A 263 8.37 -10.72 18.23
C PRO A 263 7.75 -10.30 16.89
N LEU A 264 6.79 -9.36 16.89
CA LEU A 264 6.12 -8.90 15.66
C LEU A 264 7.11 -8.40 14.62
N ARG A 265 8.23 -7.76 15.02
CA ARG A 265 9.24 -7.29 14.05
C ARG A 265 9.85 -8.42 13.21
N GLN A 266 9.85 -9.66 13.73
CA GLN A 266 10.49 -10.84 13.12
C GLN A 266 9.51 -11.73 12.35
N TRP A 267 8.21 -11.42 12.35
CA TRP A 267 7.22 -12.25 11.64
C TRP A 267 7.46 -12.34 10.13
N LYS A 268 8.21 -11.39 9.55
CA LYS A 268 8.61 -11.35 8.14
C LYS A 268 9.72 -12.36 7.80
N ASP A 269 10.43 -12.84 8.81
CA ASP A 269 11.51 -13.80 8.67
C ASP A 269 10.98 -15.25 8.79
N LEU A 270 9.68 -15.41 9.05
CA LEU A 270 9.02 -16.70 9.10
C LEU A 270 8.82 -17.27 7.70
N ASP A 271 8.94 -18.59 7.58
CA ASP A 271 8.40 -19.25 6.40
C ASP A 271 6.87 -19.10 6.37
N MET A 272 6.31 -19.22 5.17
CA MET A 272 4.89 -18.98 4.91
C MET A 272 3.94 -19.82 5.78
N ARG A 273 4.33 -21.06 6.11
CA ARG A 273 3.51 -21.94 6.96
C ARG A 273 3.50 -21.43 8.39
N LYS A 274 4.66 -21.04 8.93
CA LYS A 274 4.79 -20.45 10.26
C LYS A 274 4.09 -19.10 10.34
N GLU A 275 4.22 -18.25 9.33
CA GLU A 275 3.56 -16.95 9.28
C GLU A 275 2.04 -17.08 9.29
N ARG A 276 1.48 -18.02 8.50
CA ARG A 276 0.04 -18.31 8.51
C ARG A 276 -0.46 -18.81 9.88
N LEU A 277 0.36 -19.57 10.60
CA LEU A 277 0.06 -20.04 11.95
C LEU A 277 0.17 -18.91 12.98
N TYR A 278 1.17 -18.05 12.85
CA TYR A 278 1.33 -16.85 13.69
C TYR A 278 0.12 -15.93 13.57
N LYS A 279 -0.34 -15.67 12.34
CA LYS A 279 -1.57 -14.93 12.04
C LYS A 279 -2.84 -15.59 12.61
N TYR A 280 -2.86 -16.92 12.72
CA TYR A 280 -3.94 -17.60 13.44
C TYR A 280 -3.88 -17.28 14.95
N GLY A 281 -2.69 -17.27 15.55
CA GLY A 281 -2.50 -16.80 16.92
C GLY A 281 -3.05 -15.39 17.14
N LEU A 282 -2.67 -14.43 16.29
CA LEU A 282 -3.12 -13.03 16.36
C LEU A 282 -4.65 -12.88 16.33
N LEU A 283 -5.35 -13.70 15.54
CA LEU A 283 -6.80 -13.60 15.40
C LEU A 283 -7.58 -14.38 16.48
N PHE A 284 -7.01 -15.45 17.04
CA PHE A 284 -7.76 -16.42 17.87
C PHE A 284 -7.24 -16.58 19.30
N SER A 285 -5.95 -16.39 19.52
CA SER A 285 -5.28 -16.64 20.81
C SER A 285 -4.98 -15.37 21.60
N GLY A 286 -4.74 -14.25 20.90
CA GLY A 286 -4.38 -12.96 21.50
C GLY A 286 -3.36 -12.21 20.63
N TYR A 287 -3.06 -10.98 21.01
CA TYR A 287 -2.06 -10.13 20.37
C TYR A 287 -1.09 -9.57 21.41
N PRO A 288 0.11 -9.12 21.00
CA PRO A 288 1.10 -8.61 21.93
C PRO A 288 0.64 -7.35 22.66
N GLY A 289 1.30 -7.00 23.76
CA GLY A 289 0.98 -5.82 24.55
C GLY A 289 1.02 -4.53 23.72
N LEU A 290 0.16 -3.56 24.04
CA LEU A 290 0.14 -2.26 23.36
C LEU A 290 1.35 -1.41 23.74
N ARG A 291 1.84 -0.60 22.79
CA ARG A 291 2.85 0.42 23.08
C ARG A 291 2.31 1.44 24.09
N PRO A 292 3.17 2.03 24.94
CA PRO A 292 2.74 3.08 25.86
C PRO A 292 1.97 4.21 25.16
N GLY A 293 0.78 4.56 25.67
CA GLY A 293 -0.07 5.60 25.11
C GLY A 293 -1.08 5.14 24.05
N PHE A 294 -1.05 3.87 23.61
CA PHE A 294 -1.94 3.34 22.57
C PHE A 294 -3.12 2.53 23.12
N ASN A 295 -3.44 2.63 24.42
CA ASN A 295 -4.46 1.82 25.10
C ASN A 295 -5.85 1.85 24.43
N ARG A 296 -6.22 2.96 23.76
CA ARG A 296 -7.52 3.08 23.06
C ARG A 296 -7.71 2.05 21.95
N PHE A 297 -6.63 1.54 21.36
CA PHE A 297 -6.68 0.59 20.26
C PHE A 297 -6.99 -0.85 20.69
N ASP A 298 -6.96 -1.14 22.01
CA ASP A 298 -7.31 -2.46 22.54
C ASP A 298 -8.71 -2.88 22.11
N LEU A 299 -9.67 -1.95 22.25
CA LEU A 299 -11.06 -2.18 21.84
C LEU A 299 -11.15 -2.43 20.32
N TRP A 300 -10.45 -1.65 19.50
CA TRP A 300 -10.48 -1.83 18.04
C TRP A 300 -9.92 -3.20 17.63
N ILE A 301 -8.74 -3.58 18.13
CA ILE A 301 -8.13 -4.87 17.78
C ILE A 301 -9.03 -6.02 18.26
N TYR A 302 -9.56 -5.95 19.47
CA TYR A 302 -10.50 -6.95 19.98
C TYR A 302 -11.72 -7.09 19.07
N GLN A 303 -12.35 -5.99 18.67
CA GLN A 303 -13.53 -6.01 17.81
C GLN A 303 -13.23 -6.55 16.41
N LEU A 304 -12.13 -6.09 15.79
CA LEU A 304 -11.70 -6.51 14.47
C LEU A 304 -11.33 -8.00 14.44
N THR A 305 -10.51 -8.47 15.38
CA THR A 305 -10.14 -9.89 15.46
C THR A 305 -11.36 -10.78 15.71
N ARG A 306 -12.34 -10.30 16.49
CA ARG A 306 -13.60 -11.01 16.74
C ARG A 306 -14.45 -11.19 15.49
N ILE A 307 -14.50 -10.21 14.58
CA ILE A 307 -15.18 -10.34 13.27
C ILE A 307 -14.61 -11.55 12.50
N PHE A 308 -13.28 -11.61 12.35
CA PHE A 308 -12.63 -12.70 11.63
C PHE A 308 -12.72 -14.05 12.36
N ARG A 309 -12.65 -14.04 13.70
CA ARG A 309 -12.82 -15.23 14.53
C ARG A 309 -14.23 -15.80 14.39
N ALA A 310 -15.28 -14.97 14.45
CA ALA A 310 -16.66 -15.39 14.28
C ALA A 310 -16.91 -15.91 12.85
N ALA A 311 -16.40 -15.19 11.84
CA ALA A 311 -16.53 -15.58 10.45
C ALA A 311 -15.92 -16.96 10.14
N ARG A 312 -14.78 -17.29 10.77
CA ARG A 312 -14.04 -18.53 10.54
C ARG A 312 -14.29 -19.64 11.58
N GLY A 313 -14.87 -19.30 12.73
CA GLY A 313 -15.16 -20.21 13.84
C GLY A 313 -16.44 -21.03 13.66
N VAL A 314 -17.31 -20.64 12.73
CA VAL A 314 -18.45 -21.46 12.33
C VAL A 314 -17.94 -22.59 11.44
N ARG A 315 -17.83 -23.80 12.01
CA ARG A 315 -18.02 -25.01 11.21
C ARG A 315 -19.44 -24.94 10.68
N VAL A 316 -19.58 -24.74 9.38
CA VAL A 316 -20.87 -24.91 8.71
C VAL A 316 -21.23 -26.39 8.92
N PRO A 317 -22.37 -26.71 9.58
CA PRO A 317 -22.92 -28.06 9.50
C PRO A 317 -23.03 -28.44 8.02
N GLU A 318 -22.90 -29.71 7.64
CA GLU A 318 -23.00 -30.23 6.26
C GLU A 318 -24.35 -29.92 5.52
N GLN A 319 -25.15 -28.96 5.99
CA GLN A 319 -26.55 -28.72 5.63
C GLN A 319 -26.87 -27.28 5.21
N GLU A 320 -25.90 -26.45 4.78
CA GLU A 320 -26.27 -25.26 4.00
C GLU A 320 -26.33 -25.62 2.50
N PRO A 321 -27.48 -25.39 1.83
CA PRO A 321 -27.69 -25.80 0.43
C PRO A 321 -26.91 -24.94 -0.58
N GLU A 322 -26.35 -23.80 -0.17
CA GLU A 322 -25.65 -22.85 -1.04
C GLU A 322 -24.18 -22.66 -0.61
N PRO A 323 -23.24 -22.44 -1.55
CA PRO A 323 -21.85 -22.16 -1.22
C PRO A 323 -21.75 -20.89 -0.35
N VAL A 324 -21.00 -20.97 0.75
CA VAL A 324 -20.71 -19.80 1.60
C VAL A 324 -20.14 -18.68 0.74
N ASP A 325 -20.72 -17.48 0.81
CA ASP A 325 -20.20 -16.29 0.18
C ASP A 325 -18.74 -16.06 0.61
N GLN A 326 -17.83 -16.30 -0.32
CA GLN A 326 -16.40 -16.19 -0.09
C GLN A 326 -15.94 -14.74 -0.04
N GLU A 327 -16.70 -13.77 -0.57
CA GLU A 327 -16.32 -12.35 -0.55
C GLU A 327 -16.42 -11.77 0.86
N THR A 328 -17.47 -12.15 1.60
CA THR A 328 -17.75 -11.60 2.93
C THR A 328 -17.74 -12.65 4.06
N LEU A 329 -17.39 -13.91 3.76
CA LEU A 329 -17.48 -15.05 4.68
C LEU A 329 -18.90 -15.19 5.28
N GLY A 330 -19.90 -15.22 4.41
CA GLY A 330 -21.32 -15.34 4.79
C GLY A 330 -21.89 -14.07 5.44
N GLY A 331 -21.52 -12.89 4.93
CA GLY A 331 -22.04 -11.59 5.37
C GLY A 331 -21.39 -11.02 6.63
N ARG A 332 -20.33 -11.65 7.15
CA ARG A 332 -19.73 -11.29 8.45
C ARG A 332 -18.57 -10.32 8.35
N VAL A 333 -17.76 -10.45 7.30
CA VAL A 333 -16.61 -9.56 7.01
C VAL A 333 -17.02 -8.60 5.92
N THR A 334 -17.56 -7.45 6.32
CA THR A 334 -18.02 -6.38 5.42
C THR A 334 -17.38 -5.06 5.81
N PHE A 335 -17.47 -4.05 4.94
CA PHE A 335 -17.04 -2.70 5.30
C PHE A 335 -17.83 -2.14 6.47
N ASP A 336 -19.13 -2.45 6.58
CA ASP A 336 -19.96 -1.98 7.69
C ASP A 336 -19.57 -2.61 9.03
N THR A 337 -19.32 -3.92 9.07
CA THR A 337 -18.85 -4.55 10.32
C THR A 337 -17.46 -4.04 10.71
N PHE A 338 -16.57 -3.80 9.74
CA PHE A 338 -15.26 -3.21 9.99
C PHE A 338 -15.36 -1.76 10.50
N ALA A 339 -16.21 -0.93 9.89
CA ALA A 339 -16.43 0.46 10.30
C ALA A 339 -16.97 0.54 11.75
N LEU A 340 -17.93 -0.32 12.09
CA LEU A 340 -18.46 -0.47 13.45
C LEU A 340 -17.36 -0.88 14.44
N ALA A 341 -16.44 -1.77 14.05
CA ALA A 341 -15.35 -2.21 14.93
C ALA A 341 -14.29 -1.11 15.18
N LEU A 342 -14.15 -0.15 14.25
CA LEU A 342 -13.32 1.04 14.42
C LEU A 342 -14.03 2.17 15.20
N SER A 343 -15.27 1.97 15.66
CA SER A 343 -15.89 2.89 16.60
C SER A 343 -15.22 2.81 17.97
N ASP A 344 -15.28 3.90 18.73
CA ASP A 344 -14.81 3.90 20.13
C ASP A 344 -15.84 3.28 21.10
N GLU A 345 -16.89 2.66 20.55
CA GLU A 345 -17.95 2.00 21.31
C GLU A 345 -17.86 0.46 21.19
N PRO A 346 -18.17 -0.28 22.26
CA PRO A 346 -18.31 -1.72 22.18
C PRO A 346 -19.52 -2.08 21.31
N THR A 347 -19.27 -2.86 20.26
CA THR A 347 -20.30 -3.42 19.38
C THR A 347 -20.47 -4.91 19.65
N PHE A 348 -21.56 -5.50 19.16
CA PHE A 348 -21.83 -6.93 19.21
C PHE A 348 -22.09 -7.38 17.78
N PHE A 349 -21.26 -8.31 17.28
CA PHE A 349 -21.29 -8.82 15.90
C PHE A 349 -21.76 -10.28 15.87
#